data_AF-A0A9X3XRB1-F1
#
_entry.id   AF-A0A9X3XRB1-F1
#
_cell.length_a   1.000
_cell.length_b   1.000
_cell.length_c   1.000
_cell.angle_alpha   90.00
_cell.angle_beta   90.00
_cell.angle_gamma   90.00
#
_symmetry.space_group_name_H-M   'P 1'
#
loop_
_entity.id
_entity.type
_entity.pdbx_description
1 polymer ?
#
loop_
_entity_poly.entity_id
_entity_poly.type
_entity_poly.pdbx_seq_one_letter_code
_entity_poly.pdbx_strand_id
1 'polypeptide(L)'
;MKEIVVNTQLPVISMNYEEVKLSIEESLKKYKGIVVTEAGLQDCKSTQKELAGLRRKIDDYRKTVKREMEIPIKEFEGKCKELVTLVDQVEKPIKEGIAEFDNKRREEKRIKALTFIQIAIEENDLEEKYASQLTVIDKYLNLSATEKSVVEDINQRADMLKQQQNMDKAKYELLKGSIE
;
A
#
# COMPACT_ATOMS: atom_id res chain seq x y z
N MET A 1 -16.02 18.23 16.29
CA MET A 1 -16.21 17.39 15.10
C MET A 1 -17.57 16.71 15.26
N LYS A 2 -18.47 16.75 14.26
CA LYS A 2 -19.72 16.00 14.36
C LYS A 2 -19.42 14.53 14.09
N GLU A 3 -19.97 13.64 14.90
CA GLU A 3 -19.82 12.20 14.71
C GLU A 3 -20.72 11.71 13.57
N ILE A 4 -20.23 10.77 12.77
CA ILE A 4 -21.04 10.12 11.74
C ILE A 4 -21.98 9.15 12.44
N VAL A 5 -23.26 9.48 12.50
CA VAL A 5 -24.31 8.59 13.00
C VAL A 5 -24.93 7.85 11.82
N VAL A 6 -24.69 6.55 11.73
CA VAL A 6 -25.30 5.69 10.71
C VAL A 6 -26.44 4.90 11.34
N ASN A 7 -27.69 5.21 10.98
CA ASN A 7 -28.85 4.40 11.34
C ASN A 7 -29.06 3.32 10.27
N THR A 8 -28.56 2.11 10.50
CA THR A 8 -28.75 0.96 9.60
C THR A 8 -29.92 0.10 10.06
N GLN A 9 -30.83 -0.19 9.12
CA GLN A 9 -31.79 -1.29 9.23
C GLN A 9 -31.48 -2.26 8.09
N LEU A 10 -31.38 -3.57 8.38
CA LEU A 10 -31.14 -4.57 7.33
C LEU A 10 -32.27 -4.51 6.30
N PRO A 11 -31.98 -4.48 4.98
CA PRO A 11 -33.02 -4.53 3.98
C PRO A 11 -33.80 -5.84 4.10
N VAL A 12 -35.04 -5.77 4.56
CA VAL A 12 -35.95 -6.92 4.63
C VAL A 12 -36.63 -7.06 3.27
N ILE A 13 -36.29 -8.13 2.54
CA ILE A 13 -36.96 -8.45 1.28
C ILE A 13 -38.06 -9.46 1.58
N SER A 14 -39.29 -8.97 1.69
CA SER A 14 -40.50 -9.81 1.73
C SER A 14 -40.99 -10.05 0.30
N MET A 15 -41.12 -11.31 -0.09
CA MET A 15 -41.77 -11.70 -1.34
C MET A 15 -42.87 -12.72 -1.04
N ASN A 16 -43.90 -12.78 -1.87
CA ASN A 16 -44.95 -13.81 -1.81
C ASN A 16 -44.45 -15.16 -2.38
N TYR A 17 -43.32 -15.64 -1.85
CA TYR A 17 -42.58 -16.79 -2.36
C TYR A 17 -43.46 -18.03 -2.51
N GLU A 18 -44.22 -18.39 -1.46
CA GLU A 18 -45.03 -19.61 -1.47
C GLU A 18 -46.17 -19.54 -2.48
N GLU A 19 -46.83 -18.39 -2.63
CA GLU A 19 -47.88 -18.19 -3.63
C GLU A 19 -47.32 -18.33 -5.06
N VAL A 20 -46.19 -17.68 -5.33
CA VAL A 20 -45.54 -17.72 -6.64
C VAL A 20 -45.03 -19.13 -6.95
N LYS A 21 -44.46 -19.82 -5.96
CA LYS A 21 -44.00 -21.20 -6.09
C LYS A 21 -45.14 -22.15 -6.42
N LEU A 22 -46.24 -22.10 -5.68
CA LEU A 22 -47.43 -22.93 -5.94
C LEU A 22 -48.00 -22.69 -7.34
N SER A 23 -48.12 -21.42 -7.75
CA SER A 23 -48.59 -21.06 -9.09
C SER A 23 -47.69 -21.60 -10.22
N ILE A 24 -46.36 -21.55 -10.02
CA ILE A 24 -45.39 -22.13 -10.95
C ILE A 24 -45.52 -23.65 -10.97
N GLU A 25 -45.56 -24.32 -9.81
CA GLU A 25 -45.69 -25.77 -9.73
C GLU A 25 -46.98 -26.28 -10.40
N GLU A 26 -48.11 -25.60 -10.21
CA GLU A 26 -49.37 -25.92 -10.89
C GLU A 26 -49.29 -25.71 -12.40
N SER A 27 -48.67 -24.62 -12.84
CA SER A 27 -48.45 -24.36 -14.26
C SER A 27 -47.54 -25.41 -14.90
N LEU A 28 -46.52 -25.88 -14.16
CA LEU A 28 -45.57 -26.88 -14.62
C LEU A 28 -46.16 -28.30 -14.72
N LYS A 29 -47.22 -28.62 -13.95
CA LYS A 29 -47.91 -29.92 -14.05
C LYS A 29 -48.43 -30.21 -15.46
N LYS A 30 -48.82 -29.18 -16.22
CA LYS A 30 -49.32 -29.30 -17.60
C LYS A 30 -48.25 -29.78 -18.59
N TYR A 31 -46.97 -29.66 -18.22
CA TYR A 31 -45.83 -30.05 -19.06
C TYR A 31 -45.16 -31.35 -18.59
N LYS A 32 -45.61 -31.95 -17.47
CA LYS A 32 -45.12 -33.26 -17.02
C LYS A 32 -45.60 -34.35 -17.98
N GLY A 33 -44.69 -35.20 -18.43
CA GLY A 33 -45.02 -36.35 -19.29
C GLY A 33 -45.11 -36.04 -20.78
N ILE A 34 -44.73 -34.83 -21.23
CA ILE A 34 -44.58 -34.55 -22.66
C ILE A 34 -43.46 -35.43 -23.22
N VAL A 35 -43.81 -36.33 -24.15
CA VAL A 35 -42.86 -37.14 -24.93
C VAL A 35 -42.70 -36.49 -26.30
N VAL A 36 -41.47 -36.17 -26.67
CA VAL A 36 -41.18 -35.55 -27.97
C VAL A 36 -41.34 -36.61 -29.06
N THR A 37 -42.35 -36.42 -29.90
CA THR A 37 -42.61 -37.23 -31.10
C THR A 37 -42.49 -36.35 -32.34
N GLU A 38 -42.29 -36.95 -33.51
CA GLU A 38 -42.08 -36.22 -34.76
C GLU A 38 -43.30 -35.34 -35.13
N ALA A 39 -44.51 -35.84 -34.87
CA ALA A 39 -45.76 -35.09 -35.03
C ALA A 39 -45.98 -33.98 -33.98
N GLY A 40 -45.40 -34.11 -32.78
CA GLY A 40 -45.56 -33.14 -31.66
C GLY A 40 -44.39 -32.16 -31.49
N LEU A 41 -43.40 -32.19 -32.39
CA LEU A 41 -42.14 -31.45 -32.24
C LEU A 41 -42.34 -29.92 -32.19
N GLN A 42 -43.29 -29.39 -32.96
CA GLN A 42 -43.58 -27.95 -33.00
C GLN A 42 -44.15 -27.45 -31.67
N ASP A 43 -45.08 -28.19 -31.07
CA ASP A 43 -45.69 -27.86 -29.78
C ASP A 43 -44.69 -27.98 -28.63
N CYS A 44 -43.80 -28.97 -28.70
CA CYS A 44 -42.69 -29.10 -27.74
C CYS A 44 -41.72 -27.90 -27.80
N LYS A 45 -41.40 -27.40 -29.00
CA LYS A 45 -40.58 -26.19 -29.18
C LYS A 45 -41.27 -24.93 -28.65
N SER A 46 -42.57 -24.79 -28.86
CA SER A 46 -43.35 -23.66 -28.30
C SER A 46 -43.33 -23.69 -26.78
N THR A 47 -43.61 -24.85 -26.20
CA THR A 47 -43.57 -25.09 -24.75
C THR A 47 -42.20 -24.77 -24.15
N GLN A 48 -41.13 -25.24 -24.80
CA GLN A 48 -39.76 -24.94 -24.36
C GLN A 48 -39.48 -23.43 -24.34
N LYS A 49 -39.96 -22.70 -25.36
CA LYS A 49 -39.80 -21.25 -25.47
C LYS A 49 -40.54 -20.51 -24.37
N GLU A 50 -41.76 -20.95 -24.03
CA GLU A 50 -42.54 -20.41 -22.92
C GLU A 50 -41.84 -20.59 -21.57
N LEU A 51 -41.37 -21.81 -21.28
CA LEU A 51 -40.61 -22.11 -20.05
C LEU A 51 -39.30 -21.33 -19.96
N ALA A 52 -38.58 -21.20 -21.09
CA ALA A 52 -37.39 -20.37 -21.16
C ALA A 52 -37.70 -18.89 -20.91
N GLY A 53 -38.85 -18.39 -21.39
CA GLY A 53 -39.34 -17.04 -21.14
C GLY A 53 -39.67 -16.81 -19.67
N LEU A 54 -40.38 -17.74 -19.03
CA LEU A 54 -40.70 -17.68 -17.60
C LEU A 54 -39.41 -17.65 -16.75
N ARG A 55 -38.45 -18.52 -17.05
CA ARG A 55 -37.14 -18.53 -16.37
C ARG A 55 -36.42 -17.19 -16.48
N ARG A 56 -36.41 -16.58 -17.68
CA ARG A 56 -35.79 -15.26 -17.89
C ARG A 56 -36.47 -14.19 -17.05
N LYS A 57 -37.81 -14.13 -17.04
CA LYS A 57 -38.56 -13.15 -16.23
C LYS A 57 -38.23 -13.23 -14.73
N ILE A 58 -38.11 -14.45 -14.19
CA ILE A 58 -37.72 -14.66 -12.79
C ILE A 58 -36.30 -14.13 -12.52
N ASP A 59 -35.34 -14.44 -13.40
CA ASP A 59 -33.96 -13.99 -13.23
C ASP A 59 -33.81 -12.46 -13.44
N ASP A 60 -34.56 -11.88 -14.36
CA ASP A 60 -34.58 -10.44 -14.60
C ASP A 60 -35.19 -9.70 -13.41
N TYR A 61 -36.29 -10.20 -12.84
CA TYR A 61 -36.87 -9.64 -11.60
C TYR A 61 -35.85 -9.66 -10.45
N ARG A 62 -35.17 -10.79 -10.22
CA ARG A 62 -34.09 -10.92 -9.23
C ARG A 62 -32.98 -9.89 -9.45
N LYS A 63 -32.53 -9.72 -10.70
CA LYS A 63 -31.48 -8.75 -11.06
C LYS A 63 -31.90 -7.30 -10.83
N THR A 64 -33.14 -6.96 -11.16
CA THR A 64 -33.69 -5.60 -10.95
C THR A 64 -33.77 -5.26 -9.47
N VAL A 65 -34.39 -6.13 -8.65
CA VAL A 65 -34.49 -5.92 -7.20
C VAL A 65 -33.11 -5.80 -6.57
N LYS A 66 -32.15 -6.67 -6.94
CA LYS A 66 -30.76 -6.56 -6.47
C LYS A 66 -30.15 -5.21 -6.83
N ARG A 67 -30.31 -4.75 -8.08
CA ARG A 67 -29.74 -3.47 -8.53
C ARG A 67 -30.33 -2.30 -7.76
N GLU A 68 -31.64 -2.26 -7.55
CA GLU A 68 -32.32 -1.19 -6.80
C GLU A 68 -31.83 -1.14 -5.35
N MET A 69 -31.68 -2.28 -4.69
CA MET A 69 -31.17 -2.35 -3.31
C MET A 69 -29.68 -2.00 -3.21
N GLU A 70 -28.89 -2.21 -4.26
CA GLU A 70 -27.48 -1.80 -4.31
C GLU A 70 -27.31 -0.29 -4.48
N ILE A 71 -28.29 0.45 -5.02
CA ILE A 71 -28.20 1.92 -5.22
C ILE A 71 -27.90 2.66 -3.90
N PRO A 72 -28.69 2.51 -2.82
CA PRO A 72 -28.43 3.23 -1.57
C PRO A 72 -27.12 2.81 -0.91
N ILE A 73 -26.70 1.55 -1.08
CA ILE A 73 -25.41 1.06 -0.58
C ILE A 73 -24.25 1.76 -1.32
N LYS A 74 -24.31 1.80 -2.65
CA LYS A 74 -23.28 2.47 -3.47
C LYS A 74 -23.25 3.98 -3.21
N GLU A 75 -24.41 4.61 -2.98
CA GLU A 75 -24.48 6.02 -2.63
C GLU A 75 -23.83 6.29 -1.26
N PHE A 76 -24.11 5.45 -0.26
CA PHE A 76 -23.45 5.52 1.05
C PHE A 76 -21.94 5.31 0.94
N GLU A 77 -21.49 4.26 0.24
CA GLU A 77 -20.06 4.02 -0.01
C GLU A 77 -19.40 5.20 -0.74
N GLY A 78 -20.08 5.79 -1.72
CA GLY A 78 -19.64 6.98 -2.44
C GLY A 78 -19.45 8.16 -1.51
N LYS A 79 -20.45 8.45 -0.66
CA LYS A 79 -20.37 9.50 0.37
C LYS A 79 -19.23 9.26 1.35
N CYS A 80 -19.01 8.04 1.81
CA CYS A 80 -17.87 7.70 2.67
C CYS A 80 -16.53 7.94 1.95
N LYS A 81 -16.39 7.53 0.69
CA LYS A 81 -15.17 7.75 -0.10
C LYS A 81 -14.89 9.24 -0.33
N GLU A 82 -15.94 10.04 -0.55
CA GLU A 82 -15.81 11.50 -0.65
C GLU A 82 -15.28 12.10 0.65
N LEU A 83 -15.82 11.70 1.80
CA LEU A 83 -15.33 12.14 3.12
C LEU A 83 -13.87 11.77 3.35
N VAL A 84 -13.45 10.55 2.98
CA VAL A 84 -12.03 10.14 3.05
C VAL A 84 -11.17 10.99 2.15
N THR A 85 -11.62 11.25 0.92
CA THR A 85 -10.88 12.07 -0.06
C THR A 85 -10.67 13.51 0.46
N LEU A 86 -11.66 14.09 1.13
CA LEU A 86 -11.54 15.42 1.75
C LEU A 86 -10.47 15.45 2.85
N VAL A 87 -10.36 14.37 3.65
CA VAL A 87 -9.31 14.25 4.66
C VAL A 87 -7.94 14.10 4.00
N ASP A 88 -7.83 13.21 3.01
CA ASP A 88 -6.60 12.95 2.27
C ASP A 88 -6.05 14.22 1.59
N GLN A 89 -6.92 15.08 1.05
CA GLN A 89 -6.53 16.34 0.42
C GLN A 89 -5.80 17.29 1.38
N VAL A 90 -6.13 17.25 2.67
CA VAL A 90 -5.50 18.09 3.70
C VAL A 90 -4.31 17.36 4.34
N GLU A 91 -4.42 16.05 4.54
CA GLU A 91 -3.36 15.24 5.16
C GLU A 91 -2.12 15.15 4.26
N LYS A 92 -2.31 14.99 2.94
CA LYS A 92 -1.21 14.81 1.99
C LYS A 92 -0.17 15.95 2.00
N PRO A 93 -0.53 17.23 1.86
CA PRO A 93 0.45 18.32 1.89
C PRO A 93 1.13 18.45 3.27
N ILE A 94 0.45 18.10 4.37
CA ILE A 94 1.06 18.09 5.71
C ILE A 94 2.14 17.01 5.79
N LYS A 95 1.83 15.80 5.32
CA LYS A 95 2.77 14.69 5.28
C LYS A 95 3.97 15.00 4.38
N GLU A 96 3.73 15.60 3.22
CA GLU A 96 4.78 16.06 2.30
C GLU A 96 5.65 17.13 2.94
N GLY A 97 5.05 18.13 3.61
CA GLY A 97 5.78 19.19 4.32
C GLY A 97 6.63 18.66 5.48
N ILE A 98 6.13 17.68 6.25
CA ILE A 98 6.91 17.00 7.30
C ILE A 98 8.11 16.29 6.67
N ALA A 99 7.89 15.54 5.57
CA ALA A 99 8.95 14.83 4.89
C ALA A 99 10.02 15.77 4.32
N GLU A 100 9.61 16.90 3.74
CA GLU A 100 10.53 17.93 3.23
C GLU A 100 11.38 18.51 4.35
N PHE A 101 10.77 18.86 5.48
CA PHE A 101 11.48 19.43 6.62
C PHE A 101 12.43 18.43 7.28
N ASP A 102 12.02 17.17 7.42
CA ASP A 102 12.88 16.11 7.91
C ASP A 102 14.04 15.85 6.96
N ASN A 103 13.79 15.80 5.65
CA ASN A 103 14.85 15.65 4.64
C ASN A 103 15.85 16.80 4.71
N LYS A 104 15.38 18.05 4.83
CA LYS A 104 16.23 19.22 5.00
C LYS A 104 17.11 19.11 6.24
N ARG A 105 16.54 18.69 7.38
CA ARG A 105 17.30 18.46 8.62
C ARG A 105 18.34 17.35 8.47
N ARG A 106 18.02 16.26 7.76
CA ARG A 106 18.99 15.19 7.48
C ARG A 106 20.13 15.70 6.59
N GLU A 107 19.83 16.54 5.60
CA GLU A 107 20.86 17.14 4.76
C GLU A 107 21.74 18.14 5.53
N GLU A 108 21.17 18.96 6.39
CA GLU A 108 21.94 19.83 7.30
C GLU A 108 22.89 19.01 8.18
N LYS A 109 22.44 17.86 8.71
CA LYS A 109 23.31 16.94 9.46
C LYS A 109 24.39 16.30 8.58
N ARG A 110 24.08 15.98 7.32
CA ARG A 110 25.04 15.46 6.35
C ARG A 110 26.17 16.47 6.12
N ILE A 111 25.82 17.72 5.87
CA ILE A 111 26.78 18.81 5.64
C ILE A 111 27.66 18.99 6.89
N LYS A 112 27.08 19.04 8.08
CA LYS A 112 27.84 19.13 9.33
C LYS A 112 28.79 17.94 9.52
N ALA A 113 28.33 16.72 9.28
CA ALA A 113 29.17 15.53 9.38
C ALA A 113 30.35 15.58 8.39
N LEU A 114 30.13 16.06 7.15
CA LEU A 114 31.21 16.29 6.19
C LEU A 114 32.22 17.33 6.71
N THR A 115 31.75 18.42 7.31
CA THR A 115 32.63 19.42 7.93
C THR A 115 33.48 18.81 9.05
N PHE A 116 32.88 18.03 9.94
CA PHE A 116 33.62 17.37 11.03
C PHE A 116 34.61 16.33 10.52
N ILE A 117 34.26 15.58 9.48
CA ILE A 117 35.17 14.64 8.80
C ILE A 117 36.38 15.40 8.24
N GLN A 118 36.15 16.52 7.55
CA GLN A 118 37.24 17.33 6.98
C GLN A 118 38.18 17.84 8.08
N ILE A 119 37.61 18.37 9.18
CA ILE A 119 38.39 18.81 10.35
C ILE A 119 39.21 17.63 10.91
N ALA A 120 38.60 16.47 11.10
CA ALA A 120 39.28 15.30 11.66
C ALA A 120 40.40 14.77 10.73
N ILE A 121 40.24 14.85 9.41
CA ILE A 121 41.28 14.51 8.43
C ILE A 121 42.48 15.44 8.56
N GLU A 122 42.23 16.75 8.67
CA GLU A 122 43.26 17.78 8.81
C GLU A 122 43.99 17.64 10.16
N GLU A 123 43.25 17.53 11.28
CA GLU A 123 43.83 17.39 12.61
C GLU A 123 44.68 16.10 12.77
N ASN A 124 44.34 15.05 12.03
CA ASN A 124 45.07 13.79 12.08
C ASN A 124 46.14 13.65 10.99
N ASP A 125 46.35 14.62 10.09
CA ASP A 125 47.26 14.51 8.94
C ASP A 125 47.07 13.17 8.18
N LEU A 126 45.82 12.85 7.83
CA LEU A 126 45.48 11.63 7.09
C LEU A 126 45.80 11.79 5.60
N GLU A 127 46.54 10.84 5.05
CA GLU A 127 46.80 10.77 3.61
C GLU A 127 45.53 10.37 2.85
N GLU A 128 45.45 10.77 1.58
CA GLU A 128 44.28 10.60 0.71
C GLU A 128 43.70 9.17 0.72
N LYS A 129 44.58 8.16 0.75
CA LYS A 129 44.21 6.73 0.83
C LYS A 129 43.38 6.39 2.09
N TYR A 130 43.67 7.03 3.21
CA TYR A 130 42.96 6.79 4.48
C TYR A 130 41.82 7.80 4.67
N ALA A 131 42.03 9.06 4.29
CA ALA A 131 41.03 10.11 4.34
C ALA A 131 39.75 9.73 3.56
N SER A 132 39.89 9.12 2.37
CA SER A 132 38.75 8.66 1.55
C SER A 132 37.88 7.57 2.22
N GLN A 133 38.37 6.89 3.26
CA GLN A 133 37.62 5.89 4.02
C GLN A 133 36.75 6.53 5.12
N LEU A 134 37.04 7.77 5.51
CA LEU A 134 36.27 8.51 6.51
C LEU A 134 35.05 9.17 5.85
N THR A 135 34.01 8.37 5.63
CA THR A 135 32.76 8.80 4.99
C THR A 135 31.61 9.01 5.98
N VAL A 136 30.60 9.78 5.57
CA VAL A 136 29.34 9.95 6.30
C VAL A 136 28.57 8.63 6.30
N ILE A 137 28.14 8.17 7.47
CA ILE A 137 27.30 6.98 7.64
C ILE A 137 25.88 7.37 8.05
N ASP A 138 24.90 6.50 7.76
CA ASP A 138 23.47 6.75 8.01
C ASP A 138 23.15 7.14 9.45
N LYS A 139 23.91 6.60 10.42
CA LYS A 139 23.80 6.94 11.85
C LYS A 139 23.88 8.45 12.10
N TYR A 140 24.69 9.19 11.33
CA TYR A 140 24.87 10.63 11.50
C TYR A 140 23.67 11.44 10.98
N LEU A 141 22.90 10.86 10.07
CA LEU A 141 21.73 11.49 9.44
C LEU A 141 20.46 11.32 10.27
N ASN A 142 20.46 10.42 11.26
CA ASN A 142 19.31 10.20 12.14
C ASN A 142 18.91 11.49 12.86
N LEU A 143 17.62 11.82 12.88
CA LEU A 143 17.12 13.04 13.55
C LEU A 143 17.44 13.05 15.05
N SER A 144 17.51 11.88 15.69
CA SER A 144 17.90 11.71 17.10
C SER A 144 19.41 11.77 17.36
N ALA A 145 20.26 11.66 16.34
CA ALA A 145 21.71 11.70 16.52
C ALA A 145 22.15 13.08 17.03
N THR A 146 22.93 13.12 18.10
CA THR A 146 23.45 14.37 18.65
C THR A 146 24.77 14.73 17.98
N GLU A 147 25.03 16.02 17.82
CA GLU A 147 26.29 16.51 17.25
C GLU A 147 27.50 15.92 17.97
N LYS A 148 27.47 15.89 19.31
CA LYS A 148 28.49 15.26 20.14
C LYS A 148 28.74 13.80 19.75
N SER A 149 27.68 13.00 19.63
CA SER A 149 27.83 11.57 19.28
C SER A 149 28.39 11.35 17.88
N VAL A 150 28.12 12.27 16.96
CA VAL A 150 28.65 12.23 15.58
C VAL A 150 30.13 12.58 15.57
N VAL A 151 30.52 13.67 16.24
CA VAL A 151 31.92 14.10 16.34
C VAL A 151 32.79 13.04 17.03
N GLU A 152 32.30 12.46 18.13
CA GLU A 152 33.03 11.41 18.87
C GLU A 152 33.30 10.17 18.00
N ASP A 153 32.29 9.73 17.25
CA ASP A 153 32.39 8.59 16.33
C ASP A 153 33.34 8.88 15.15
N ILE A 154 33.28 10.09 14.59
CA ILE A 154 34.20 10.54 13.53
C ILE A 154 35.64 10.55 14.03
N ASN A 155 35.90 11.13 15.20
CA ASN A 155 37.24 11.21 15.75
C ASN A 155 37.82 9.83 16.06
N GLN A 156 37.02 8.93 16.65
CA GLN A 156 37.44 7.54 16.88
C GLN A 156 37.82 6.84 15.58
N ARG A 157 37.04 7.04 14.51
CA ARG A 157 37.34 6.47 13.18
C ARG A 157 38.60 7.10 12.57
N ALA A 158 38.80 8.40 12.73
CA ALA A 158 39.98 9.11 12.26
C ALA A 158 41.26 8.62 12.97
N ASP A 159 41.20 8.44 14.30
CA ASP A 159 42.30 7.91 15.11
C ASP A 159 42.71 6.50 14.66
N MET A 160 41.72 5.62 14.42
CA MET A 160 41.98 4.27 13.90
C MET A 160 42.67 4.30 12.54
N LEU A 161 42.21 5.17 11.64
CA LEU A 161 42.83 5.35 10.32
C LEU A 161 44.25 5.91 10.45
N LYS A 162 44.49 6.83 11.38
CA LYS A 162 45.84 7.38 11.63
C LYS A 162 46.79 6.32 12.16
N GLN A 163 46.34 5.47 13.09
CA GLN A 163 47.12 4.33 13.56
C GLN A 163 47.47 3.38 12.42
N GLN A 164 46.50 3.06 11.56
CA GLN A 164 46.72 2.20 10.40
C GLN A 164 47.74 2.81 9.42
N GLN A 165 47.62 4.11 9.12
CA GLN A 165 48.59 4.84 8.30
C GLN A 165 50.00 4.76 8.87
N ASN A 166 50.17 5.01 10.16
CA ASN A 166 51.47 4.95 10.82
C ASN A 166 52.06 3.53 10.79
N MET A 167 51.23 2.50 11.00
CA MET A 167 51.66 1.10 10.90
C MET A 167 52.10 0.73 9.49
N ASP A 168 51.37 1.14 8.46
CA ASP A 168 51.71 0.85 7.08
C ASP A 168 53.00 1.57 6.65
N LYS A 169 53.22 2.81 7.12
CA LYS A 169 54.50 3.53 6.95
C LYS A 169 55.66 2.79 7.60
N ALA A 170 55.52 2.39 8.86
CA ALA A 170 56.57 1.66 9.58
C ALA A 170 56.90 0.31 8.91
N LYS A 171 55.90 -0.42 8.42
CA LYS A 171 56.12 -1.66 7.65
C LYS A 171 56.90 -1.41 6.36
N TYR A 172 56.56 -0.34 5.64
CA TYR A 172 57.26 0.03 4.41
C TYR A 172 58.73 0.38 4.67
N GLU A 173 59.01 1.13 5.74
CA GLU A 173 60.38 1.47 6.15
C GLU A 173 61.21 0.22 6.50
N LEU A 174 60.65 -0.71 7.28
CA LEU A 174 61.32 -1.97 7.63
C LEU A 174 61.61 -2.84 6.39
N LEU A 175 60.68 -2.91 5.44
CA LEU A 175 60.85 -3.67 4.21
C LEU A 175 61.96 -3.07 3.34
N LYS A 176 62.01 -1.74 3.23
CA LYS A 176 63.04 -1.03 2.46
C LYS A 176 64.43 -1.23 3.05
N GLY A 177 64.57 -1.15 4.38
CA GLY A 177 65.85 -1.39 5.07
C GLY A 177 66.33 -2.84 5.07
N SER A 178 65.49 -3.81 4.66
CA SER A 178 65.88 -5.22 4.54
C SER A 178 66.35 -5.61 3.13
N ILE A 179 66.26 -4.69 2.17
CA ILE A 179 66.60 -4.91 0.74
C ILE A 179 67.90 -4.16 0.36
N GLU A 180 68.40 -3.26 1.21
CA GLU A 180 69.75 -2.67 1.16
C GLU A 180 70.78 -3.54 1.91
#